data_AF-A0A438N775-F1
#
_entry.id   AF-A0A438N775-F1
#
_cell.length_a   1.000
_cell.length_b   1.000
_cell.length_c   1.000
_cell.angle_alpha   90.00
_cell.angle_beta   90.00
_cell.angle_gamma   90.00
#
_symmetry.space_group_name_H-M   'P 1'
#
loop_
_entity.id
_entity.type
_entity.pdbx_description
1 polymer ?
#
loop_
_entity_poly.entity_id
_entity_poly.type
_entity_poly.pdbx_seq_one_letter_code
_entity_poly.pdbx_strand_id
1 'polypeptide(L)'
;MKRPIVLLASGAFVLCLVTLFSFFSSPDWHQWTPRPYSLPNHSPHTLREQLNLAFPYLSNQAESSFPSIIWQTWKTSPDAADWPEEFNPLRKSWKDLNPSAEMRLLTDADAATMVENVFKNVPDVVYAYHLLPLPILKADFFRYLILLHEGGTYTDIDTEALKPINTWTKHGARQLNTNVRIVIGVEADPDREDWRQWYARRLQFCQWTIHSKPRHPILVEVVARITELTLAMHREGRLGAAESMDEILNHTGPGIWTDAIFAYFNIAPRQGPINNNTFFNLREPKVVDDVLVLPITSFSPGMGFPGSEGTDHALAYVRHAFGGKSAMYKVQWMMTQGIRFLENENRRVKENM
;
A
#
# COMPACT_ATOMS: atom_id res chain seq x y z
N MET A 1 -9.80 -33.66 52.70
CA MET A 1 -8.43 -33.21 52.37
C MET A 1 -8.27 -33.27 50.86
N LYS A 2 -8.02 -32.11 50.24
CA LYS A 2 -7.71 -31.79 48.82
C LYS A 2 -8.65 -30.69 48.30
N ARG A 3 -8.03 -29.54 48.05
CA ARG A 3 -8.57 -28.21 47.75
C ARG A 3 -8.98 -28.10 46.28
N PRO A 4 -9.92 -27.22 45.91
CA PRO A 4 -10.16 -26.84 44.53
C PRO A 4 -9.00 -25.95 44.02
N ILE A 5 -8.58 -26.19 42.78
CA ILE A 5 -7.61 -25.36 42.08
C ILE A 5 -8.33 -24.07 41.67
N VAL A 6 -7.92 -22.97 42.30
CA VAL A 6 -8.23 -21.61 41.89
C VAL A 6 -7.35 -21.29 40.68
N LEU A 7 -7.95 -21.04 39.52
CA LEU A 7 -7.26 -20.39 38.41
C LEU A 7 -7.03 -18.92 38.81
N LEU A 8 -5.80 -18.62 39.20
CA LEU A 8 -5.31 -17.24 39.31
C LEU A 8 -5.19 -16.66 37.90
N ALA A 9 -6.18 -15.87 37.48
CA ALA A 9 -6.03 -14.94 36.37
C ALA A 9 -4.97 -13.90 36.79
N SER A 10 -3.75 -14.05 36.29
CA SER A 10 -2.65 -13.12 36.54
C SER A 10 -2.91 -11.82 35.78
N GLY A 11 -3.12 -10.75 36.56
CA GLY A 11 -3.29 -9.38 36.09
C GLY A 11 -2.03 -8.81 35.44
N ALA A 12 -1.80 -9.16 34.18
CA ALA A 12 -0.80 -8.53 33.30
C ALA A 12 -1.41 -7.94 32.01
N PHE A 13 -2.74 -7.99 31.84
CA PHE A 13 -3.41 -7.60 30.59
C PHE A 13 -4.03 -6.19 30.60
N VAL A 14 -4.01 -5.48 31.74
CA VAL A 14 -4.67 -4.17 31.87
C VAL A 14 -3.67 -3.01 31.93
N LEU A 15 -2.37 -3.27 32.08
CA LEU A 15 -1.36 -2.20 32.20
C LEU A 15 -0.67 -1.77 30.89
N CYS A 16 -1.00 -2.40 29.75
CA CYS A 16 -0.40 -2.04 28.45
C CYS A 16 -1.23 -1.02 27.64
N LEU A 17 -2.46 -0.72 28.07
CA LEU A 17 -3.35 0.24 27.40
C LEU A 17 -3.15 1.69 27.84
N VAL A 18 -2.41 1.95 28.93
CA VAL A 18 -2.23 3.31 29.48
C VAL A 18 -0.89 3.95 29.10
N THR A 19 0.10 3.17 28.66
CA THR A 19 1.42 3.70 28.22
C THR A 19 1.54 3.93 26.72
N LEU A 20 0.48 3.68 25.93
CA LEU A 20 0.41 4.03 24.51
C LEU A 20 -0.04 5.49 24.25
N PHE A 21 -0.42 6.23 25.30
CA PHE A 21 -0.94 7.59 25.17
C PHE A 21 0.12 8.71 25.16
N SER A 22 1.42 8.39 25.20
CA SER A 22 2.47 9.40 25.38
C SER A 22 3.51 9.52 24.26
N PHE A 23 3.30 8.88 23.10
CA PHE A 23 4.24 8.97 21.96
C PHE A 23 3.62 9.48 20.64
N PHE A 24 2.39 9.99 20.67
CA PHE A 24 1.77 10.70 19.56
C PHE A 24 1.71 12.21 19.83
N SER A 25 2.87 12.83 19.99
CA SER A 25 2.97 14.29 20.06
C SER A 25 4.22 14.76 19.31
N SER A 26 4.21 14.65 17.98
CA SER A 26 4.94 15.65 17.21
C SER A 26 4.06 16.92 17.19
N PRO A 27 4.56 18.10 17.62
CA PRO A 27 3.71 19.27 17.86
C PRO A 27 3.17 19.98 16.60
N ASP A 28 3.54 19.56 15.38
CA ASP A 28 3.33 20.39 14.19
C ASP A 28 2.01 20.16 13.44
N TRP A 29 1.14 19.27 13.93
CA TRP A 29 -0.16 18.98 13.28
C TRP A 29 -1.24 20.05 13.51
N HIS A 30 -0.97 21.07 14.32
CA HIS A 30 -1.99 22.02 14.79
C HIS A 30 -2.03 23.38 14.07
N GLN A 31 -1.28 23.60 12.99
CA GLN A 31 -1.31 24.89 12.29
C GLN A 31 -2.12 24.92 10.98
N TRP A 32 -2.66 23.79 10.53
CA TRP A 32 -3.64 23.82 9.43
C TRP A 32 -5.03 24.12 10.00
N THR A 33 -5.42 25.39 9.97
CA THR A 33 -6.83 25.72 10.10
C THR A 33 -7.50 25.45 8.75
N PRO A 34 -8.59 24.66 8.69
CA PRO A 34 -9.33 24.54 7.46
C PRO A 34 -9.75 25.95 7.04
N ARG A 35 -9.24 26.45 5.91
CA ARG A 35 -9.90 27.59 5.25
C ARG A 35 -11.35 27.15 5.05
N PRO A 36 -12.35 28.03 5.24
CA PRO A 36 -13.73 27.66 4.98
C PRO A 36 -13.80 27.08 3.56
N TYR A 37 -13.94 25.75 3.50
CA TYR A 37 -14.10 25.03 2.26
C TYR A 37 -15.46 25.46 1.74
N SER A 38 -15.46 26.48 0.90
CA SER A 38 -16.58 26.69 0.02
C SER A 38 -16.57 25.48 -0.88
N LEU A 39 -17.53 24.55 -0.66
CA LEU A 39 -17.80 23.46 -1.59
C LEU A 39 -17.62 24.04 -3.00
N PRO A 40 -16.71 23.52 -3.84
CA PRO A 40 -16.49 24.09 -5.13
C PRO A 40 -17.84 24.12 -5.85
N ASN A 41 -18.26 25.35 -6.10
CA ASN A 41 -19.45 25.70 -6.83
C ASN A 41 -19.42 24.90 -8.15
N HIS A 42 -20.32 23.93 -8.29
CA HIS A 42 -20.68 23.19 -9.50
C HIS A 42 -19.60 23.14 -10.60
N SER A 43 -18.45 22.48 -10.36
CA SER A 43 -17.64 22.03 -11.50
C SER A 43 -18.55 21.13 -12.35
N PRO A 44 -18.73 21.41 -13.66
CA PRO A 44 -19.52 20.52 -14.52
C PRO A 44 -18.82 19.17 -14.72
N HIS A 45 -17.54 19.07 -14.32
CA HIS A 45 -16.71 17.88 -14.45
C HIS A 45 -16.72 17.06 -13.16
N THR A 46 -16.93 15.75 -13.31
CA THR A 46 -16.66 14.75 -12.28
C THR A 46 -15.21 14.83 -11.80
N LEU A 47 -14.92 14.30 -10.60
CA LEU A 47 -13.55 14.31 -10.07
C LEU A 47 -12.56 13.59 -11.01
N ARG A 48 -13.00 12.49 -11.64
CA ARG A 48 -12.21 11.76 -12.64
C ARG A 48 -11.89 12.63 -13.85
N GLU A 49 -12.84 13.41 -14.36
CA GLU A 49 -12.61 14.34 -15.46
C GLU A 49 -11.65 15.47 -15.04
N GLN A 50 -11.81 16.04 -13.84
CA GLN A 50 -10.89 17.06 -13.32
C GLN A 50 -9.45 16.52 -13.22
N LEU A 51 -9.28 15.30 -12.67
CA LEU A 51 -7.99 14.63 -12.60
C LEU A 51 -7.40 14.35 -13.99
N ASN A 52 -8.21 13.88 -14.94
CA ASN A 52 -7.74 13.63 -16.31
C ASN A 52 -7.39 14.93 -17.06
N LEU A 53 -8.06 16.04 -16.77
CA LEU A 53 -7.71 17.36 -17.32
C LEU A 53 -6.41 17.90 -16.71
N ALA A 54 -6.22 17.73 -15.40
CA ALA A 54 -5.01 18.18 -14.70
C ALA A 54 -3.79 17.28 -15.00
N PHE A 55 -4.02 15.98 -15.17
CA PHE A 55 -3.00 14.95 -15.34
C PHE A 55 -3.31 14.07 -16.57
N PRO A 56 -3.20 14.61 -17.79
CA PRO A 56 -3.65 13.92 -18.99
C PRO A 56 -2.82 12.66 -19.30
N TYR A 57 -3.53 11.55 -19.48
CA TYR A 57 -2.95 10.27 -19.89
C TYR A 57 -2.67 10.24 -21.39
N LEU A 58 -1.41 10.47 -21.77
CA LEU A 58 -0.99 10.40 -23.17
C LEU A 58 -0.46 9.00 -23.47
N SER A 59 -1.36 8.08 -23.83
CA SER A 59 -1.00 6.70 -24.22
C SER A 59 -0.18 6.64 -25.51
N ASN A 60 -0.21 7.70 -26.33
CA ASN A 60 0.39 7.79 -27.66
C ASN A 60 1.63 8.72 -27.75
N GLN A 61 2.18 9.22 -26.64
CA GLN A 61 3.31 10.16 -26.63
C GLN A 61 4.51 9.67 -25.80
N ALA A 62 5.70 9.81 -26.41
CA ALA A 62 7.08 10.03 -25.95
C ALA A 62 7.65 9.50 -24.60
N GLU A 63 6.87 9.09 -23.61
CA GLU A 63 7.42 8.48 -22.39
C GLU A 63 7.70 6.99 -22.62
N SER A 64 8.76 6.72 -23.40
CA SER A 64 9.15 5.36 -23.74
C SER A 64 9.55 4.54 -22.52
N SER A 65 10.09 5.18 -21.48
CA SER A 65 10.60 4.55 -20.27
C SER A 65 9.83 4.95 -19.02
N PHE A 66 9.89 4.12 -17.98
CA PHE A 66 9.49 4.51 -16.64
C PHE A 66 10.41 5.62 -16.11
N PRO A 67 9.87 6.60 -15.34
CA PRO A 67 10.70 7.54 -14.59
C PRO A 67 11.69 6.80 -13.68
N SER A 68 12.95 7.22 -13.69
CA SER A 68 14.04 6.59 -12.92
C SER A 68 14.16 7.25 -11.54
N ILE A 69 13.06 7.24 -10.78
CA ILE A 69 12.96 7.81 -9.44
C ILE A 69 12.30 6.81 -8.48
N ILE A 70 12.82 6.75 -7.26
CA ILE A 70 12.33 5.91 -6.16
C ILE A 70 11.88 6.83 -5.04
N TRP A 71 10.59 6.75 -4.73
CA TRP A 71 9.92 7.50 -3.67
C TRP A 71 9.77 6.63 -2.43
N GLN A 72 10.12 7.20 -1.29
CA GLN A 72 9.78 6.68 0.02
C GLN A 72 9.27 7.84 0.88
N THR A 73 8.47 7.54 1.90
CA THR A 73 8.03 8.51 2.89
C THR A 73 8.38 8.05 4.29
N TRP A 74 8.74 9.00 5.16
CA TRP A 74 8.86 8.76 6.58
C TRP A 74 8.52 10.02 7.37
N LYS A 75 8.37 9.91 8.68
CA LYS A 75 8.02 11.04 9.54
C LYS A 75 9.08 12.14 9.50
N THR A 76 10.36 11.75 9.54
CA THR A 76 11.51 12.65 9.64
C THR A 76 12.60 12.32 8.63
N SER A 77 13.51 13.27 8.40
CA SER A 77 14.67 13.10 7.52
C SER A 77 15.71 12.13 8.09
N PRO A 78 16.60 11.55 7.27
CA PRO A 78 17.63 10.63 7.74
C PRO A 78 18.65 11.25 8.69
N ASP A 79 18.80 12.58 8.63
CA ASP A 79 19.71 13.35 9.50
C ASP A 79 19.05 13.76 10.82
N ALA A 80 17.77 13.42 11.05
CA ALA A 80 17.06 13.74 12.28
C ALA A 80 17.49 12.80 13.43
N ALA A 81 17.49 13.32 14.65
CA ALA A 81 17.93 12.56 15.84
C ALA A 81 17.04 11.34 16.16
N ASP A 82 15.78 11.35 15.72
CA ASP A 82 14.80 10.28 15.91
C ASP A 82 14.71 9.31 14.72
N TRP A 83 15.66 9.41 13.77
CA TRP A 83 15.71 8.52 12.62
C TRP A 83 15.91 7.06 13.05
N PRO A 84 15.04 6.13 12.63
CA PRO A 84 15.20 4.71 12.88
C PRO A 84 16.30 4.11 12.00
N GLU A 85 17.50 3.95 12.59
CA GLU A 85 18.67 3.41 11.89
C GLU A 85 18.45 2.02 11.26
N GLU A 86 17.46 1.25 11.73
CA GLU A 86 17.08 -0.03 11.12
C GLU A 86 16.65 0.08 9.64
N PHE A 87 16.24 1.28 9.19
CA PHE A 87 15.89 1.51 7.78
C PHE A 87 17.10 1.78 6.89
N ASN A 88 18.28 2.07 7.44
CA ASN A 88 19.48 2.32 6.66
C ASN A 88 19.85 1.17 5.70
N PRO A 89 19.95 -0.10 6.14
CA PRO A 89 20.24 -1.21 5.23
C PRO A 89 19.15 -1.41 4.17
N LEU A 90 17.87 -1.22 4.54
CA LEU A 90 16.73 -1.37 3.63
C LEU A 90 16.79 -0.33 2.51
N ARG A 91 16.99 0.94 2.87
CA ARG A 91 17.20 2.04 1.91
C ARG A 91 18.43 1.83 1.05
N LYS A 92 19.53 1.37 1.67
CA LYS A 92 20.78 1.10 0.95
C LYS A 92 20.58 0.05 -0.14
N SER A 93 19.79 -1.01 0.11
CA SER A 93 19.50 -2.05 -0.89
C SER A 93 18.90 -1.46 -2.18
N TRP A 94 17.94 -0.54 -2.06
CA TRP A 94 17.34 0.15 -3.20
C TRP A 94 18.36 0.99 -3.95
N LYS A 95 19.20 1.74 -3.23
CA LYS A 95 20.21 2.60 -3.85
C LYS A 95 21.29 1.81 -4.57
N ASP A 96 21.80 0.75 -3.95
CA ASP A 96 22.87 -0.10 -4.48
C ASP A 96 22.42 -0.85 -5.74
N LEU A 97 21.19 -1.38 -5.74
CA LEU A 97 20.65 -2.13 -6.89
C LEU A 97 20.15 -1.22 -8.03
N ASN A 98 19.91 0.06 -7.75
CA ASN A 98 19.40 1.03 -8.72
C ASN A 98 20.27 2.31 -8.72
N PRO A 99 21.57 2.23 -9.04
CA PRO A 99 22.49 3.35 -8.87
C PRO A 99 22.15 4.56 -9.77
N SER A 100 21.53 4.32 -10.92
CA SER A 100 21.05 5.36 -11.84
C SER A 100 19.71 5.97 -11.43
N ALA A 101 19.02 5.40 -10.45
CA ALA A 101 17.77 5.95 -9.96
C ALA A 101 18.03 7.06 -8.93
N GLU A 102 17.24 8.12 -9.05
CA GLU A 102 17.15 9.13 -8.02
C GLU A 102 16.35 8.58 -6.84
N MET A 103 16.87 8.73 -5.62
CA MET A 103 16.19 8.26 -4.42
C MET A 103 15.72 9.48 -3.62
N ARG A 104 14.40 9.59 -3.44
CA ARG A 104 13.77 10.69 -2.69
C ARG A 104 13.05 10.11 -1.47
N LEU A 105 13.41 10.64 -0.30
CA LEU A 105 12.64 10.45 0.93
C LEU A 105 11.91 11.76 1.21
N LEU A 106 10.60 11.71 1.32
CA LEU A 106 9.78 12.86 1.69
C LEU A 106 9.32 12.71 3.13
N THR A 107 9.44 13.78 3.91
CA THR A 107 8.84 13.85 5.24
C THR A 107 7.32 14.00 5.14
N ASP A 108 6.60 13.81 6.24
CA ASP A 108 5.16 14.08 6.27
C ASP A 108 4.83 15.54 5.88
N ALA A 109 5.70 16.49 6.26
CA ALA A 109 5.58 17.90 5.91
C ALA A 109 5.83 18.16 4.42
N ASP A 110 6.84 17.51 3.85
CA ASP A 110 7.13 17.58 2.41
C ASP A 110 5.97 17.00 1.59
N ALA A 111 5.40 15.87 2.04
CA ALA A 111 4.26 15.22 1.40
C ALA A 111 3.03 16.14 1.39
N ALA A 112 2.69 16.75 2.53
CA ALA A 112 1.58 17.71 2.61
C ALA A 112 1.79 18.91 1.68
N THR A 113 2.99 19.52 1.72
CA THR A 113 3.35 20.66 0.86
C THR A 113 3.28 20.31 -0.63
N MET A 114 3.73 19.11 -0.99
CA MET A 114 3.64 18.63 -2.36
C MET A 114 2.18 18.47 -2.81
N VAL A 115 1.32 17.85 -1.98
CA VAL A 115 -0.09 17.68 -2.31
C VAL A 115 -0.77 19.02 -2.55
N GLU A 116 -0.57 20.00 -1.65
CA GLU A 116 -1.12 21.34 -1.80
C GLU A 116 -0.70 22.01 -3.11
N ASN A 117 0.59 21.90 -3.49
CA ASN A 117 1.12 22.56 -4.67
C ASN A 117 0.74 21.87 -5.98
N VAL A 118 0.80 20.54 -6.03
CA VAL A 118 0.57 19.73 -7.23
C VAL A 118 -0.93 19.64 -7.53
N PHE A 119 -1.77 19.46 -6.51
CA PHE A 119 -3.21 19.25 -6.66
C PHE A 119 -4.04 20.52 -6.43
N LYS A 120 -3.42 21.71 -6.41
CA LYS A 120 -4.14 23.00 -6.23
C LYS A 120 -5.29 23.23 -7.19
N ASN A 121 -5.24 22.66 -8.40
CA ASN A 121 -6.28 22.76 -9.42
C ASN A 121 -7.38 21.69 -9.29
N VAL A 122 -7.24 20.78 -8.33
CA VAL A 122 -8.23 19.74 -7.97
C VAL A 122 -8.45 19.81 -6.45
N PRO A 123 -9.08 20.89 -5.95
CA PRO A 123 -9.10 21.22 -4.52
C PRO A 123 -9.76 20.15 -3.63
N ASP A 124 -10.68 19.34 -4.17
CA ASP A 124 -11.28 18.21 -3.46
C ASP A 124 -10.21 17.20 -2.99
N VAL A 125 -9.17 16.95 -3.80
CA VAL A 125 -8.06 16.02 -3.47
C VAL A 125 -7.24 16.57 -2.31
N VAL A 126 -6.88 17.86 -2.38
CA VAL A 126 -6.14 18.54 -1.31
C VAL A 126 -6.95 18.50 -0.02
N TYR A 127 -8.24 18.85 -0.11
CA TYR A 127 -9.12 18.87 1.04
C TYR A 127 -9.30 17.48 1.67
N ALA A 128 -9.54 16.44 0.87
CA ALA A 128 -9.59 15.06 1.34
C ALA A 128 -8.29 14.63 2.03
N TYR A 129 -7.11 14.97 1.47
CA TYR A 129 -5.83 14.65 2.09
C TYR A 129 -5.70 15.23 3.50
N HIS A 130 -6.12 16.49 3.70
CA HIS A 130 -6.09 17.12 5.03
C HIS A 130 -7.12 16.52 6.00
N LEU A 131 -8.29 16.10 5.50
CA LEU A 131 -9.35 15.48 6.30
C LEU A 131 -8.99 14.10 6.86
N LEU A 132 -8.08 13.35 6.23
CA LEU A 132 -7.66 12.03 6.71
C LEU A 132 -7.11 12.12 8.15
N PRO A 133 -7.70 11.40 9.12
CA PRO A 133 -7.41 11.60 10.54
C PRO A 133 -6.12 10.91 11.01
N LEU A 134 -5.65 9.89 10.29
CA LEU A 134 -4.50 9.08 10.69
C LEU A 134 -3.31 9.27 9.72
N PRO A 135 -2.07 9.34 10.22
CA PRO A 135 -0.88 9.43 9.37
C PRO A 135 -0.75 8.28 8.36
N ILE A 136 -1.15 7.06 8.74
CA ILE A 136 -1.11 5.89 7.85
C ILE A 136 -2.01 6.07 6.63
N LEU A 137 -3.20 6.67 6.80
CA LEU A 137 -4.11 6.94 5.70
C LEU A 137 -3.53 7.99 4.75
N LYS A 138 -2.90 9.02 5.31
CA LYS A 138 -2.21 10.05 4.51
C LYS A 138 -1.06 9.45 3.71
N ALA A 139 -0.22 8.60 4.31
CA ALA A 139 0.86 7.91 3.61
C ALA A 139 0.33 6.99 2.49
N ASP A 140 -0.71 6.22 2.79
CA ASP A 140 -1.40 5.38 1.81
C ASP A 140 -2.01 6.19 0.65
N PHE A 141 -2.60 7.35 0.94
CA PHE A 141 -3.12 8.21 -0.12
C PHE A 141 -2.00 8.87 -0.94
N PHE A 142 -0.95 9.34 -0.25
CA PHE A 142 0.16 10.06 -0.84
C PHE A 142 0.90 9.22 -1.90
N ARG A 143 1.11 7.92 -1.67
CA ARG A 143 1.79 7.07 -2.66
C ARG A 143 1.08 7.02 -4.01
N TYR A 144 -0.25 7.11 -4.04
CA TYR A 144 -0.99 7.20 -5.30
C TYR A 144 -0.87 8.58 -5.93
N LEU A 145 -0.89 9.63 -5.12
CA LEU A 145 -0.77 11.02 -5.58
C LEU A 145 0.59 11.28 -6.23
N ILE A 146 1.70 10.85 -5.61
CA ILE A 146 3.04 11.03 -6.18
C ILE A 146 3.20 10.24 -7.48
N LEU A 147 2.72 8.99 -7.53
CA LEU A 147 2.79 8.18 -8.75
C LEU A 147 1.88 8.73 -9.85
N LEU A 148 0.74 9.33 -9.51
CA LEU A 148 -0.13 9.97 -10.49
C LEU A 148 0.59 11.16 -11.14
N HIS A 149 1.29 11.95 -10.34
CA HIS A 149 1.97 13.15 -10.80
C HIS A 149 3.27 12.84 -11.56
N GLU A 150 4.18 12.10 -10.92
CA GLU A 150 5.58 11.91 -11.35
C GLU A 150 5.84 10.51 -11.90
N GLY A 151 5.05 9.52 -11.51
CA GLY A 151 5.36 8.11 -11.73
C GLY A 151 6.62 7.68 -10.97
N GLY A 152 7.36 6.72 -11.53
CA GLY A 152 8.51 6.09 -10.90
C GLY A 152 8.13 4.90 -10.03
N THR A 153 8.93 4.60 -9.02
CA THR A 153 8.67 3.53 -8.06
C THR A 153 8.38 4.14 -6.69
N TYR A 154 7.19 3.89 -6.14
CA TYR A 154 6.98 4.09 -4.72
C TYR A 154 7.26 2.77 -4.00
N THR A 155 7.91 2.85 -2.83
CA THR A 155 8.08 1.69 -1.94
C THR A 155 8.10 2.14 -0.48
N ASP A 156 7.45 1.41 0.42
CA ASP A 156 7.47 1.72 1.85
C ASP A 156 8.91 1.67 2.40
N ILE A 157 9.17 2.43 3.47
CA ILE A 157 10.53 2.66 3.98
C ILE A 157 11.19 1.38 4.52
N ASP A 158 10.37 0.44 4.99
CA ASP A 158 10.75 -0.83 5.58
C ASP A 158 10.75 -1.99 4.55
N THR A 159 10.99 -1.65 3.28
CA THR A 159 11.15 -2.63 2.19
C THR A 159 12.61 -2.75 1.76
N GLU A 160 13.00 -3.97 1.41
CA GLU A 160 14.30 -4.28 0.84
C GLU A 160 14.15 -4.64 -0.64
N ALA A 161 14.96 -4.01 -1.50
CA ALA A 161 15.11 -4.46 -2.87
C ALA A 161 15.97 -5.72 -2.91
N LEU A 162 15.43 -6.77 -3.53
CA LEU A 162 16.16 -8.02 -3.81
C LEU A 162 16.73 -8.02 -5.23
N LYS A 163 16.09 -7.28 -6.16
CA LYS A 163 16.53 -7.16 -7.57
C LYS A 163 16.35 -5.74 -8.13
N PRO A 164 17.17 -5.33 -9.11
CA PRO A 164 17.03 -4.04 -9.77
C PRO A 164 15.67 -3.88 -10.45
N ILE A 165 15.08 -2.69 -10.41
CA ILE A 165 13.75 -2.38 -10.98
C ILE A 165 13.71 -2.66 -12.48
N ASN A 166 14.82 -2.40 -13.20
CA ASN A 166 14.93 -2.64 -14.64
C ASN A 166 14.83 -4.12 -15.05
N THR A 167 14.75 -5.05 -14.08
CA THR A 167 14.53 -6.47 -14.30
C THR A 167 13.05 -6.87 -14.17
N TRP A 168 12.20 -6.06 -13.53
CA TRP A 168 10.82 -6.45 -13.18
C TRP A 168 9.91 -6.63 -14.40
N THR A 169 10.25 -6.01 -15.53
CA THR A 169 9.52 -6.16 -16.80
C THR A 169 10.12 -7.21 -17.73
N LYS A 170 11.08 -8.00 -17.23
CA LYS A 170 11.78 -9.05 -17.96
C LYS A 170 11.49 -10.42 -17.34
N HIS A 171 11.46 -11.45 -18.20
CA HIS A 171 11.47 -12.84 -17.77
C HIS A 171 12.56 -13.58 -18.54
N GLY A 172 13.64 -13.97 -17.85
CA GLY A 172 14.89 -14.37 -18.49
C GLY A 172 15.47 -13.24 -19.34
N ALA A 173 15.79 -13.53 -20.61
CA ALA A 173 16.27 -12.53 -21.56
C ALA A 173 15.15 -11.73 -22.27
N ARG A 174 13.88 -12.06 -22.04
CA ARG A 174 12.75 -11.52 -22.82
C ARG A 174 12.08 -10.36 -22.08
N GLN A 175 11.85 -9.27 -22.80
CA GLN A 175 10.93 -8.21 -22.37
C GLN A 175 9.49 -8.74 -22.42
N LEU A 176 8.76 -8.69 -21.31
CA LEU A 176 7.42 -9.28 -21.19
C LEU A 176 6.39 -8.57 -22.07
N ASN A 177 6.44 -7.23 -22.12
CA ASN A 177 5.68 -6.40 -23.05
C ASN A 177 6.33 -4.99 -23.10
N THR A 178 6.41 -4.37 -24.28
CA THR A 178 6.96 -3.01 -24.46
C THR A 178 5.95 -1.91 -24.13
N ASN A 179 4.67 -2.25 -24.04
CA ASN A 179 3.59 -1.33 -23.68
C ASN A 179 3.25 -1.34 -22.19
N VAL A 180 4.06 -1.95 -21.32
CA VAL A 180 3.79 -1.90 -19.87
C VAL A 180 3.96 -0.45 -19.39
N ARG A 181 2.92 0.06 -18.72
CA ARG A 181 2.88 1.41 -18.15
C ARG A 181 2.69 1.40 -16.63
N ILE A 182 2.31 0.28 -16.03
CA ILE A 182 2.34 0.08 -14.58
C ILE A 182 2.65 -1.39 -14.25
N VAL A 183 3.42 -1.60 -13.19
CA VAL A 183 3.79 -2.91 -12.62
C VAL A 183 3.25 -2.97 -11.20
N ILE A 184 2.43 -4.00 -10.94
CA ILE A 184 1.81 -4.28 -9.65
C ILE A 184 2.09 -5.74 -9.28
N GLY A 185 2.01 -6.07 -7.99
CA GLY A 185 2.18 -7.45 -7.52
C GLY A 185 1.01 -7.90 -6.67
N VAL A 186 0.77 -9.21 -6.63
CA VAL A 186 -0.16 -9.79 -5.65
C VAL A 186 0.47 -9.70 -4.26
N GLU A 187 -0.29 -9.20 -3.28
CA GLU A 187 0.13 -9.18 -1.87
C GLU A 187 -0.34 -10.44 -1.15
N ALA A 188 -1.61 -10.80 -1.37
CA ALA A 188 -2.26 -11.90 -0.69
C ALA A 188 -3.28 -12.59 -1.63
N ASP A 189 -3.27 -13.91 -1.61
CA ASP A 189 -4.23 -14.78 -2.33
C ASP A 189 -4.70 -15.95 -1.43
N PRO A 190 -5.28 -15.66 -0.25
CA PRO A 190 -5.62 -16.67 0.77
C PRO A 190 -6.75 -17.62 0.36
N ASP A 191 -6.43 -18.89 0.08
CA ASP A 191 -7.44 -19.92 -0.22
C ASP A 191 -8.05 -20.56 1.04
N ARG A 192 -8.78 -19.75 1.82
CA ARG A 192 -9.41 -20.14 3.09
C ARG A 192 -10.69 -19.36 3.35
N GLU A 193 -11.67 -19.97 4.03
CA GLU A 193 -13.00 -19.34 4.24
C GLU A 193 -12.95 -18.08 5.12
N ASP A 194 -12.05 -18.03 6.08
CA ASP A 194 -11.91 -16.94 7.06
C ASP A 194 -11.01 -15.78 6.57
N TRP A 195 -10.71 -15.72 5.27
CA TRP A 195 -9.85 -14.67 4.70
C TRP A 195 -10.31 -13.25 5.08
N ARG A 196 -11.63 -13.02 5.19
CA ARG A 196 -12.24 -11.72 5.54
C ARG A 196 -11.85 -11.20 6.94
N GLN A 197 -11.34 -12.06 7.81
CA GLN A 197 -10.86 -11.62 9.14
C GLN A 197 -9.53 -10.88 9.04
N TRP A 198 -8.78 -11.09 7.96
CA TRP A 198 -7.38 -10.67 7.82
C TRP A 198 -7.17 -9.76 6.62
N TYR A 199 -7.98 -9.91 5.58
CA TYR A 199 -7.75 -9.34 4.26
C TYR A 199 -9.01 -8.61 3.79
N ALA A 200 -8.84 -7.43 3.20
CA ALA A 200 -9.98 -6.66 2.69
C ALA A 200 -10.60 -7.32 1.45
N ARG A 201 -9.81 -8.05 0.66
CA ARG A 201 -10.30 -8.78 -0.53
C ARG A 201 -9.71 -10.19 -0.57
N ARG A 202 -10.40 -11.12 -1.25
CA ARG A 202 -9.94 -12.50 -1.42
C ARG A 202 -8.62 -12.57 -2.21
N LEU A 203 -8.46 -11.73 -3.21
CA LEU A 203 -7.19 -11.44 -3.87
C LEU A 203 -6.89 -9.98 -3.60
N GLN A 204 -5.71 -9.66 -3.05
CA GLN A 204 -5.27 -8.28 -2.84
C GLN A 204 -3.99 -8.01 -3.59
N PHE A 205 -3.93 -6.84 -4.22
CA PHE A 205 -2.70 -6.33 -4.82
C PHE A 205 -1.91 -5.51 -3.81
N CYS A 206 -0.60 -5.66 -3.88
CA CYS A 206 0.37 -4.90 -3.10
C CYS A 206 0.24 -3.42 -3.42
N GLN A 207 0.07 -2.62 -2.37
CA GLN A 207 0.10 -1.16 -2.44
C GLN A 207 1.40 -0.57 -1.90
N TRP A 208 2.15 -1.31 -1.10
CA TRP A 208 3.35 -0.81 -0.42
C TRP A 208 4.58 -0.77 -1.36
N THR A 209 4.51 -1.37 -2.55
CA THR A 209 5.41 -1.13 -3.69
C THR A 209 4.64 -1.10 -4.99
N ILE A 210 4.82 -0.04 -5.80
CA ILE A 210 4.19 0.15 -7.11
C ILE A 210 5.20 0.82 -8.05
N HIS A 211 5.30 0.36 -9.30
CA HIS A 211 6.15 0.99 -10.31
C HIS A 211 5.31 1.43 -11.52
N SER A 212 5.23 2.74 -11.77
CA SER A 212 4.28 3.31 -12.73
C SER A 212 4.90 4.38 -13.60
N LYS A 213 4.46 4.48 -14.85
CA LYS A 213 4.51 5.74 -15.58
C LYS A 213 3.51 6.71 -14.96
N PRO A 214 3.73 8.03 -15.05
CA PRO A 214 2.82 9.00 -14.50
C PRO A 214 1.43 8.88 -15.16
N ARG A 215 0.42 9.36 -14.44
CA ARG A 215 -0.96 9.59 -14.95
C ARG A 215 -1.76 8.34 -15.31
N HIS A 216 -1.31 7.15 -14.89
CA HIS A 216 -1.99 5.89 -15.20
C HIS A 216 -3.48 5.92 -14.75
N PRO A 217 -4.45 5.46 -15.56
CA PRO A 217 -5.87 5.55 -15.21
C PRO A 217 -6.25 4.82 -13.90
N ILE A 218 -5.54 3.75 -13.53
CA ILE A 218 -5.68 3.11 -12.22
C ILE A 218 -5.40 4.10 -11.08
N LEU A 219 -4.37 4.95 -11.22
CA LEU A 219 -4.00 5.96 -10.22
C LEU A 219 -5.06 7.06 -10.16
N VAL A 220 -5.61 7.48 -11.30
CA VAL A 220 -6.75 8.40 -11.34
C VAL A 220 -7.95 7.82 -10.59
N GLU A 221 -8.27 6.55 -10.85
CA GLU A 221 -9.41 5.87 -10.24
C GLU A 221 -9.27 5.72 -8.73
N VAL A 222 -8.11 5.28 -8.22
CA VAL A 222 -7.91 5.14 -6.77
C VAL A 222 -7.90 6.49 -6.07
N VAL A 223 -7.29 7.53 -6.66
CA VAL A 223 -7.28 8.89 -6.09
C VAL A 223 -8.70 9.46 -6.02
N ALA A 224 -9.49 9.28 -7.09
CA ALA A 224 -10.88 9.71 -7.09
C ALA A 224 -11.71 8.99 -6.02
N ARG A 225 -11.58 7.67 -5.92
CA ARG A 225 -12.30 6.85 -4.92
C ARG A 225 -11.97 7.25 -3.49
N ILE A 226 -10.69 7.41 -3.15
CA ILE A 226 -10.25 7.83 -1.81
C ILE A 226 -10.83 9.21 -1.50
N THR A 227 -10.74 10.14 -2.43
CA THR A 227 -11.25 11.51 -2.27
C THR A 227 -12.76 11.51 -2.02
N GLU A 228 -13.53 10.85 -2.89
CA GLU A 228 -14.99 10.76 -2.80
C GLU A 228 -15.44 10.10 -1.49
N LEU A 229 -14.79 8.99 -1.10
CA LEU A 229 -15.06 8.29 0.16
C LEU A 229 -14.76 9.18 1.37
N THR A 230 -13.60 9.84 1.38
CA THR A 230 -13.20 10.73 2.48
C THR A 230 -14.18 11.88 2.65
N LEU A 231 -14.59 12.53 1.55
CA LEU A 231 -15.57 13.61 1.56
C LEU A 231 -16.96 13.13 2.00
N ALA A 232 -17.38 11.93 1.60
CA ALA A 232 -18.62 11.32 2.08
C ALA A 232 -18.58 11.05 3.59
N MET A 233 -17.51 10.41 4.07
CA MET A 233 -17.31 10.16 5.51
C MET A 233 -17.28 11.46 6.32
N HIS A 234 -16.65 12.52 5.79
CA HIS A 234 -16.65 13.83 6.44
C HIS A 234 -18.06 14.41 6.58
N ARG A 235 -18.84 14.42 5.48
CA ARG A 235 -20.23 14.91 5.49
C ARG A 235 -21.11 14.13 6.46
N GLU A 236 -20.84 12.84 6.64
CA GLU A 236 -21.58 11.95 7.54
C GLU A 236 -21.05 11.97 8.98
N GLY A 237 -20.00 12.73 9.27
CA GLY A 237 -19.39 12.80 10.61
C GLY A 237 -18.71 11.52 11.06
N ARG A 238 -18.25 10.68 10.11
CA ARG A 238 -17.62 9.37 10.37
C ARG A 238 -16.09 9.36 10.36
N LEU A 239 -15.45 10.50 10.11
CA LEU A 239 -13.98 10.62 10.20
C LEU A 239 -13.57 10.79 11.68
N GLY A 240 -12.70 9.92 12.17
CA GLY A 240 -12.22 9.98 13.55
C GLY A 240 -10.88 9.26 13.74
N ALA A 241 -10.19 9.53 14.85
CA ALA A 241 -8.90 8.93 15.15
C ALA A 241 -8.96 7.44 15.56
N ALA A 242 -10.16 6.88 15.70
CA ALA A 242 -10.40 5.49 16.11
C ALA A 242 -10.96 4.67 14.94
N GLU A 243 -10.24 4.65 13.82
CA GLU A 243 -10.61 3.79 12.69
C GLU A 243 -10.27 2.33 12.97
N SER A 244 -11.19 1.44 12.61
CA SER A 244 -10.96 0.01 12.66
C SER A 244 -9.94 -0.43 11.58
N MET A 245 -9.34 -1.60 11.77
CA MET A 245 -8.46 -2.19 10.75
C MET A 245 -9.20 -2.32 9.40
N ASP A 246 -10.45 -2.76 9.42
CA ASP A 246 -11.25 -2.91 8.20
C ASP A 246 -11.44 -1.57 7.49
N GLU A 247 -11.72 -0.50 8.22
CA GLU A 247 -11.81 0.85 7.65
C GLU A 247 -10.47 1.29 7.03
N ILE A 248 -9.35 1.15 7.74
CA ILE A 248 -8.03 1.53 7.23
C ILE A 248 -7.71 0.78 5.93
N LEU A 249 -7.94 -0.54 5.90
CA LEU A 249 -7.67 -1.38 4.72
C LEU A 249 -8.57 -1.04 3.52
N ASN A 250 -9.79 -0.54 3.77
CA ASN A 250 -10.77 -0.21 2.73
C ASN A 250 -10.83 1.28 2.36
N HIS A 251 -10.30 2.18 3.18
CA HIS A 251 -10.39 3.63 2.95
C HIS A 251 -9.27 4.12 2.03
N THR A 252 -8.02 3.84 2.39
CA THR A 252 -6.83 4.20 1.58
C THR A 252 -5.94 3.00 1.30
N GLY A 253 -6.21 1.87 1.96
CA GLY A 253 -5.38 0.68 1.95
C GLY A 253 -5.56 -0.25 0.74
N PRO A 254 -5.08 -1.52 0.86
CA PRO A 254 -5.03 -2.45 -0.26
C PRO A 254 -6.41 -2.86 -0.80
N GLY A 255 -7.49 -2.66 -0.05
CA GLY A 255 -8.86 -2.94 -0.50
C GLY A 255 -9.31 -2.02 -1.63
N ILE A 256 -9.25 -0.69 -1.41
CA ILE A 256 -9.68 0.31 -2.42
C ILE A 256 -8.76 0.33 -3.63
N TRP A 257 -7.47 0.06 -3.42
CA TRP A 257 -6.48 -0.14 -4.48
C TRP A 257 -6.84 -1.30 -5.40
N THR A 258 -7.14 -2.46 -4.79
CA THR A 258 -7.54 -3.66 -5.53
C THR A 258 -8.81 -3.41 -6.34
N ASP A 259 -9.80 -2.70 -5.77
CA ASP A 259 -11.03 -2.36 -6.47
C ASP A 259 -10.78 -1.41 -7.67
N ALA A 260 -9.88 -0.44 -7.53
CA ALA A 260 -9.52 0.46 -8.62
C ALA A 260 -8.85 -0.27 -9.79
N ILE A 261 -7.98 -1.25 -9.49
CA ILE A 261 -7.35 -2.11 -10.49
C ILE A 261 -8.41 -2.94 -11.24
N PHE A 262 -9.32 -3.59 -10.52
CA PHE A 262 -10.38 -4.37 -11.16
C PHE A 262 -11.36 -3.50 -11.95
N ALA A 263 -11.66 -2.28 -11.49
CA ALA A 263 -12.46 -1.33 -12.25
C ALA A 263 -11.79 -1.01 -13.59
N TYR A 264 -10.49 -0.72 -13.59
CA TYR A 264 -9.72 -0.47 -14.81
C TYR A 264 -9.73 -1.67 -15.77
N PHE A 265 -9.44 -2.87 -15.26
CA PHE A 265 -9.46 -4.10 -16.07
C PHE A 265 -10.80 -4.39 -16.74
N ASN A 266 -11.90 -3.90 -16.18
CA ASN A 266 -13.24 -4.14 -16.67
C ASN A 266 -13.85 -2.95 -17.44
N ILE A 267 -13.07 -1.92 -17.80
CA ILE A 267 -13.54 -0.82 -18.68
C ILE A 267 -13.94 -1.37 -20.07
N ALA A 268 -13.09 -2.20 -20.67
CA ALA A 268 -13.33 -2.80 -21.99
C ALA A 268 -12.67 -4.19 -22.09
N PRO A 269 -13.16 -5.18 -21.31
CA PRO A 269 -12.50 -6.48 -21.22
C PRO A 269 -12.57 -7.25 -22.55
N ARG A 270 -11.42 -7.68 -23.07
CA ARG A 270 -11.35 -8.39 -24.37
C ARG A 270 -11.83 -9.84 -24.31
N GLN A 271 -11.73 -10.49 -23.15
CA GLN A 271 -11.94 -11.94 -22.98
C GLN A 271 -12.96 -12.26 -21.87
N GLY A 272 -13.90 -11.35 -21.62
CA GLY A 272 -14.89 -11.45 -20.54
C GLY A 272 -14.41 -10.85 -19.21
N PRO A 273 -15.28 -10.85 -18.17
CA PRO A 273 -15.01 -10.14 -16.92
C PRO A 273 -13.73 -10.60 -16.23
N ILE A 274 -12.87 -9.66 -15.86
CA ILE A 274 -11.65 -9.91 -15.10
C ILE A 274 -11.97 -9.87 -13.61
N ASN A 275 -11.68 -10.94 -12.89
CA ASN A 275 -12.02 -11.11 -11.47
C ASN A 275 -10.92 -11.88 -10.72
N ASN A 276 -11.16 -12.23 -9.46
CA ASN A 276 -10.20 -12.95 -8.61
C ASN A 276 -9.65 -14.22 -9.29
N ASN A 277 -10.49 -15.00 -9.98
CA ASN A 277 -10.07 -16.24 -10.64
C ASN A 277 -9.07 -15.99 -11.77
N THR A 278 -9.04 -14.78 -12.35
CA THR A 278 -8.08 -14.41 -13.40
C THR A 278 -6.64 -14.43 -12.91
N PHE A 279 -6.41 -14.23 -11.61
CA PHE A 279 -5.09 -14.15 -10.97
C PHE A 279 -4.91 -15.11 -9.80
N PHE A 280 -5.89 -15.99 -9.54
CA PHE A 280 -5.79 -17.01 -8.51
C PHE A 280 -4.59 -17.92 -8.78
N ASN A 281 -3.77 -18.14 -7.75
CA ASN A 281 -2.55 -18.94 -7.76
C ASN A 281 -1.59 -18.52 -8.90
N LEU A 282 -1.48 -17.22 -9.17
CA LEU A 282 -0.57 -16.68 -10.18
C LEU A 282 0.89 -17.02 -9.82
N ARG A 283 1.57 -17.79 -10.67
CA ARG A 283 2.97 -18.19 -10.50
C ARG A 283 3.95 -17.48 -11.43
N GLU A 284 3.44 -16.97 -12.54
CA GLU A 284 4.23 -16.29 -13.57
C GLU A 284 3.65 -14.91 -13.86
N PRO A 285 4.47 -13.93 -14.28
CA PRO A 285 3.99 -12.60 -14.64
C PRO A 285 2.91 -12.64 -15.73
N LYS A 286 1.84 -11.85 -15.55
CA LYS A 286 0.71 -11.77 -16.49
C LYS A 286 0.46 -10.33 -16.89
N VAL A 287 0.33 -10.08 -18.18
CA VAL A 287 0.00 -8.74 -18.70
C VAL A 287 -1.49 -8.67 -19.03
N VAL A 288 -2.14 -7.62 -18.55
CA VAL A 288 -3.52 -7.25 -18.90
C VAL A 288 -3.49 -5.79 -19.35
N ASP A 289 -3.82 -5.57 -20.63
CA ASP A 289 -3.63 -4.28 -21.31
C ASP A 289 -2.18 -3.75 -21.19
N ASP A 290 -1.96 -2.62 -20.52
CA ASP A 290 -0.66 -2.01 -20.22
C ASP A 290 -0.19 -2.27 -18.76
N VAL A 291 -0.86 -3.18 -18.04
CA VAL A 291 -0.55 -3.53 -16.65
C VAL A 291 0.19 -4.87 -16.58
N LEU A 292 1.37 -4.87 -15.98
CA LEU A 292 2.08 -6.09 -15.61
C LEU A 292 1.73 -6.49 -14.17
N VAL A 293 1.07 -7.64 -14.03
CA VAL A 293 0.74 -8.25 -12.74
C VAL A 293 1.75 -9.32 -12.39
N LEU A 294 2.47 -9.11 -11.29
CA LEU A 294 3.48 -10.01 -10.77
C LEU A 294 2.88 -10.99 -9.75
N PRO A 295 3.39 -12.23 -9.69
CA PRO A 295 2.94 -13.22 -8.70
C PRO A 295 3.30 -12.78 -7.28
N ILE A 296 2.67 -13.42 -6.28
CA ILE A 296 2.86 -13.08 -4.87
C ILE A 296 4.34 -13.16 -4.44
N THR A 297 5.12 -14.10 -4.98
CA THR A 297 6.58 -14.17 -4.76
C THR A 297 7.31 -12.86 -5.04
N SER A 298 6.83 -12.04 -5.98
CA SER A 298 7.59 -10.87 -6.41
C SER A 298 7.69 -9.79 -5.37
N PHE A 299 6.60 -9.48 -4.68
CA PHE A 299 6.59 -8.46 -3.62
C PHE A 299 6.41 -9.10 -2.23
N SER A 300 5.80 -10.27 -2.11
CA SER A 300 5.65 -10.95 -0.83
C SER A 300 6.37 -12.32 -0.79
N PRO A 301 7.70 -12.43 -1.06
CA PRO A 301 8.43 -13.68 -0.92
C PRO A 301 8.63 -14.08 0.55
N GLY A 302 8.78 -15.37 0.81
CA GLY A 302 9.16 -15.91 2.13
C GLY A 302 8.07 -15.82 3.19
N MET A 303 6.82 -15.54 2.82
CA MET A 303 5.70 -15.42 3.76
C MET A 303 5.12 -16.77 4.19
N GLY A 304 5.51 -17.85 3.50
CA GLY A 304 5.03 -19.21 3.75
C GLY A 304 3.63 -19.50 3.22
N PHE A 305 2.94 -18.55 2.59
CA PHE A 305 1.66 -18.79 1.92
C PHE A 305 1.85 -19.55 0.60
N PRO A 306 0.84 -20.32 0.15
CA PRO A 306 0.85 -20.86 -1.21
C PRO A 306 1.12 -19.75 -2.22
N GLY A 307 2.10 -19.94 -3.09
CA GLY A 307 2.50 -18.90 -4.05
C GLY A 307 3.72 -18.11 -3.63
N SER A 308 4.00 -17.97 -2.33
CA SER A 308 5.07 -17.13 -1.79
C SER A 308 6.36 -17.94 -1.64
N GLU A 309 7.14 -18.01 -2.72
CA GLU A 309 8.42 -18.71 -2.74
C GLU A 309 9.50 -17.94 -1.93
N GLY A 310 10.66 -18.57 -1.72
CA GLY A 310 11.78 -17.98 -0.97
C GLY A 310 12.32 -16.66 -1.55
N THR A 311 13.06 -15.91 -0.72
CA THR A 311 13.68 -14.63 -1.11
C THR A 311 14.81 -14.78 -2.14
N ASP A 312 15.32 -16.00 -2.32
CA ASP A 312 16.29 -16.38 -3.35
C ASP A 312 15.63 -16.68 -4.72
N HIS A 313 14.30 -16.72 -4.78
CA HIS A 313 13.57 -17.08 -6.00
C HIS A 313 13.84 -16.11 -7.18
N ALA A 314 13.78 -16.63 -8.41
CA ALA A 314 14.01 -15.87 -9.63
C ALA A 314 13.07 -14.66 -9.81
N LEU A 315 11.87 -14.75 -9.25
CA LEU A 315 10.86 -13.69 -9.27
C LEU A 315 10.78 -12.86 -8.00
N ALA A 316 11.55 -13.16 -6.94
CA ALA A 316 11.54 -12.39 -5.68
C ALA A 316 12.24 -11.04 -5.88
N TYR A 317 11.48 -9.94 -5.91
CA TYR A 317 11.99 -8.61 -6.26
C TYR A 317 12.09 -7.68 -5.07
N VAL A 318 11.14 -7.77 -4.14
CA VAL A 318 11.08 -6.94 -2.95
C VAL A 318 10.70 -7.80 -1.76
N ARG A 319 11.30 -7.55 -0.60
CA ARG A 319 10.91 -8.14 0.68
C ARG A 319 10.43 -7.04 1.62
N HIS A 320 9.29 -7.27 2.27
CA HIS A 320 8.79 -6.38 3.30
C HIS A 320 9.34 -6.80 4.67
N ALA A 321 9.97 -5.88 5.41
CA ALA A 321 10.55 -6.16 6.73
C ALA A 321 9.55 -5.98 7.89
N PHE A 322 8.40 -5.31 7.63
CA PHE A 322 7.37 -5.02 8.63
C PHE A 322 7.91 -4.24 9.85
N GLY A 323 8.89 -3.37 9.60
CA GLY A 323 9.57 -2.53 10.58
C GLY A 323 8.86 -1.20 10.85
N GLY A 324 7.95 -0.77 9.97
CA GLY A 324 7.09 0.40 10.13
C GLY A 324 6.05 0.18 11.24
N LYS A 325 6.46 0.37 12.50
CA LYS A 325 5.63 0.11 13.68
C LYS A 325 4.35 0.97 13.70
N SER A 326 3.24 0.42 13.21
CA SER A 326 1.97 0.50 13.94
C SER A 326 1.76 -0.85 14.62
N ALA A 327 1.43 -0.85 15.91
CA ALA A 327 1.21 -2.08 16.69
C ALA A 327 0.19 -3.02 16.02
N MET A 328 -0.66 -2.48 15.16
CA MET A 328 -1.70 -3.17 14.40
C MET A 328 -1.13 -4.17 13.37
N TYR A 329 -0.10 -3.81 12.59
CA TYR A 329 0.53 -4.72 11.61
C TYR A 329 1.38 -5.79 12.27
N LYS A 330 1.97 -5.49 13.43
CA LYS A 330 2.66 -6.49 14.24
C LYS A 330 1.69 -7.53 14.79
N VAL A 331 0.48 -7.12 15.19
CA VAL A 331 -0.60 -8.04 15.58
C VAL A 331 -1.07 -8.85 14.38
N GLN A 332 -1.26 -8.26 13.19
CA GLN A 332 -1.57 -8.99 11.96
C GLN A 332 -0.50 -10.03 11.63
N TRP A 333 0.79 -9.65 11.65
CA TRP A 333 1.92 -10.55 11.39
C TRP A 333 1.99 -11.66 12.44
N MET A 334 1.86 -11.33 13.73
CA MET A 334 1.89 -12.30 14.84
C MET A 334 0.68 -13.24 14.82
N MET A 335 -0.50 -12.77 14.42
CA MET A 335 -1.72 -13.58 14.35
C MET A 335 -1.71 -14.50 13.14
N THR A 336 -1.23 -14.02 11.99
CA THR A 336 -1.12 -14.85 10.77
C THR A 336 -0.02 -15.92 10.89
N GLN A 337 1.06 -15.66 11.64
CA GLN A 337 2.10 -16.65 11.95
C GLN A 337 1.73 -17.55 13.14
N GLY A 338 1.03 -17.01 14.15
CA GLY A 338 0.63 -17.73 15.37
C GLY A 338 -0.38 -18.84 15.12
N ILE A 339 -1.30 -18.65 14.17
CA ILE A 339 -2.27 -19.68 13.78
C ILE A 339 -1.58 -20.89 13.13
N ARG A 340 -0.50 -20.69 12.36
CA ARG A 340 0.28 -21.81 11.80
C ARG A 340 1.06 -22.60 12.85
N PHE A 341 1.56 -21.94 13.88
CA PHE A 341 2.23 -22.64 14.98
C PHE A 341 1.24 -23.51 15.75
N LEU A 342 0.07 -22.97 16.09
CA LEU A 342 -0.99 -23.69 16.81
C LEU A 342 -1.67 -24.78 15.96
N GLU A 343 -1.84 -24.59 14.65
CA GLU A 343 -2.39 -25.62 13.75
C GLU A 343 -1.39 -26.75 13.48
N ASN A 344 -0.09 -26.44 13.32
CA ASN A 344 0.94 -27.47 13.15
C ASN A 344 1.19 -28.26 14.43
N GLU A 345 1.07 -27.63 15.61
CA GLU A 345 1.19 -28.31 16.89
C GLU A 345 -0.04 -29.17 17.20
N ASN A 346 -1.25 -28.68 16.89
CA ASN A 346 -2.47 -29.50 16.98
C ASN A 346 -2.50 -30.65 15.97
N ARG A 347 -1.91 -30.50 14.78
CA ARG A 347 -1.76 -31.58 13.79
C ARG A 347 -0.74 -32.62 14.26
N ARG A 348 0.42 -32.19 14.81
CA ARG A 348 1.41 -33.09 15.42
C ARG A 348 0.88 -33.85 16.64
N VAL A 349 0.01 -33.23 17.44
CA VAL A 349 -0.61 -33.90 18.60
C VAL A 349 -1.69 -34.91 18.15
N LYS A 350 -2.40 -34.64 17.05
CA LYS A 350 -3.39 -35.58 16.48
C LYS A 350 -2.78 -36.73 15.66
N GLU A 351 -1.58 -36.56 15.13
CA GLU A 351 -0.86 -37.62 14.40
C GLU A 351 -0.02 -38.52 15.33
N ASN A 352 0.15 -38.12 16.60
CA ASN A 352 0.84 -38.89 17.65
C ASN A 352 -0.10 -39.41 18.75
N MET A 353 -1.41 -39.35 18.52
CA MET A 353 -2.46 -40.08 19.25
C MET A 353 -3.08 -41.10 18.32
#